data_AF-A0A920SZ11-F1
#
_entry.id   AF-A0A920SZ11-F1
#
_cell.length_a   1.000
_cell.length_b   1.000
_cell.length_c   1.000
_cell.angle_alpha   90.00
_cell.angle_beta   90.00
_cell.angle_gamma   90.00
#
_symmetry.space_group_name_H-M   'P 1'
#
loop_
_entity.id
_entity.type
_entity.pdbx_description
1 polymer ?
#
loop_
_entity_poly.entity_id
_entity_poly.type
_entity_poly.pdbx_seq_one_letter_code
_entity_poly.pdbx_strand_id
1 'polypeptide(L)'
;MTIPKSHTALERSLIGHIAQYGPVTFESFMNFVLYDNDQGYYPTRRRTSASKPIGTDGDYFTSPTTHPVFGALLALQLREMWLLLDSPSEFTVVEMGAGDGTLRSDILEYAQQELPDFAVTIRYSRQIWFHHQI
;
A
#
# COMPACT_ATOMS: atom_id res chain seq x y z
N MET A 1 10.32 33.26 -3.04
CA MET A 1 9.87 31.89 -3.35
C MET A 1 9.83 31.77 -4.86
N THR A 2 10.86 31.18 -5.45
CA THR A 2 11.11 31.22 -6.90
C THR A 2 10.46 29.99 -7.54
N ILE A 3 9.46 30.20 -8.39
CA ILE A 3 8.86 29.12 -9.19
C ILE A 3 9.96 28.59 -10.13
N PRO A 4 10.23 27.26 -10.17
CA PRO A 4 11.21 26.71 -11.10
C PRO A 4 10.81 27.06 -12.54
N LYS A 5 11.75 27.61 -13.33
CA LYS A 5 11.50 28.11 -14.69
C LYS A 5 11.36 27.00 -15.76
N SER A 6 11.36 25.72 -15.39
CA SER A 6 11.30 24.61 -16.34
C SER A 6 10.36 23.50 -15.88
N HIS A 7 9.47 23.08 -16.76
CA HIS A 7 8.57 21.96 -16.51
C HIS A 7 9.33 20.65 -16.27
N THR A 8 8.87 19.86 -15.30
CA THR A 8 9.33 18.47 -15.12
C THR A 8 8.98 17.62 -16.35
N ALA A 9 9.61 16.44 -16.50
CA ALA A 9 9.26 15.56 -17.62
C ALA A 9 7.81 15.07 -17.54
N LEU A 10 7.29 14.84 -16.34
CA LEU A 10 5.89 14.48 -16.10
C LEU A 10 4.93 15.62 -16.49
N GLU A 11 5.24 16.85 -16.08
CA GLU A 11 4.46 18.02 -16.45
C GLU A 11 4.40 18.21 -17.97
N ARG A 12 5.54 18.04 -18.67
CA ARG A 12 5.57 18.09 -20.13
C ARG A 12 4.71 17.01 -20.78
N SER A 13 4.76 15.78 -20.25
CA SER A 13 3.93 14.67 -20.73
C SER A 13 2.43 14.97 -20.60
N LEU A 14 2.01 15.45 -19.42
CA LEU A 14 0.62 15.79 -19.16
C LEU A 14 0.14 16.98 -19.99
N ILE A 15 0.95 18.04 -20.12
CA ILE A 15 0.63 19.19 -20.99
C ILE A 15 0.46 18.72 -22.44
N GLY A 16 1.35 17.86 -22.93
CA GLY A 16 1.25 17.27 -24.26
C GLY A 16 -0.03 16.45 -24.46
N HIS A 17 -0.38 15.63 -23.48
CA HIS A 17 -1.61 14.85 -23.49
C HIS A 17 -2.86 15.74 -23.54
N ILE A 18 -2.91 16.79 -22.72
CA ILE A 18 -4.03 17.75 -22.70
C ILE A 18 -4.12 18.52 -24.02
N ALA A 19 -2.99 18.93 -24.59
CA ALA A 19 -2.97 19.63 -25.87
C ALA A 19 -3.47 18.76 -27.02
N GLN A 20 -3.22 17.44 -26.96
CA GLN A 20 -3.58 16.50 -28.01
C GLN A 20 -5.02 15.96 -27.88
N TYR A 21 -5.47 15.66 -26.66
CA TYR A 21 -6.72 14.93 -26.40
C TYR A 21 -7.77 15.76 -25.65
N GLY A 22 -7.42 16.98 -25.25
CA GLY A 22 -8.29 17.88 -24.49
C GLY A 22 -8.12 17.74 -22.96
N PRO A 23 -8.93 18.48 -22.19
CA PRO A 23 -8.84 18.48 -20.73
C PRO A 23 -9.01 17.08 -20.13
N VAL A 24 -8.24 16.79 -19.07
CA VAL A 24 -8.37 15.55 -18.30
C VAL A 24 -9.23 15.76 -17.06
N THR A 25 -9.85 14.68 -16.57
CA THR A 25 -10.52 14.69 -15.27
C THR A 25 -9.50 14.76 -14.13
N PHE A 26 -9.95 15.14 -12.95
CA PHE A 26 -9.10 15.09 -11.75
C PHE A 26 -8.62 13.66 -11.43
N GLU A 27 -9.46 12.65 -11.67
CA GLU A 27 -9.08 11.24 -11.54
C GLU A 27 -7.90 10.88 -12.46
N SER A 28 -8.00 11.20 -13.75
CA SER A 28 -6.93 10.93 -14.71
C SER A 28 -5.66 11.69 -14.34
N PHE A 29 -5.78 12.95 -13.91
CA PHE A 29 -4.66 13.72 -13.38
C PHE A 29 -3.98 13.01 -12.19
N MET A 30 -4.75 12.60 -11.18
CA MET A 30 -4.23 11.88 -10.01
C MET A 30 -3.55 10.57 -10.40
N ASN A 31 -4.13 9.84 -11.35
CA ASN A 31 -3.54 8.61 -11.87
C ASN A 31 -2.17 8.87 -12.52
N PHE A 32 -2.07 9.90 -13.37
CA PHE A 32 -0.80 10.31 -13.98
C PHE A 32 0.25 10.66 -12.92
N VAL A 33 -0.08 11.53 -11.96
CA VAL A 33 0.94 12.02 -11.03
C VAL A 33 1.35 11.02 -9.94
N LEU A 34 0.45 10.09 -9.58
CA LEU A 34 0.75 9.07 -8.58
C LEU A 34 1.41 7.82 -9.16
N TYR A 35 1.01 7.39 -10.35
CA TYR A 35 1.27 6.04 -10.85
C TYR A 35 2.01 5.96 -12.19
N ASP A 36 2.38 7.09 -12.81
CA ASP A 36 3.29 7.07 -13.96
C ASP A 36 4.58 6.29 -13.63
N ASN A 37 4.95 5.33 -14.48
CA ASN A 37 6.02 4.38 -14.18
C ASN A 37 7.39 5.04 -14.03
N ASP A 38 7.64 6.15 -14.71
CA ASP A 38 8.94 6.79 -14.78
C ASP A 38 9.11 7.94 -13.78
N GLN A 39 8.04 8.71 -13.59
CA GLN A 39 8.03 9.97 -12.86
C GLN A 39 6.94 10.05 -11.78
N GLY A 40 6.02 9.08 -11.74
CA GLY A 40 4.95 9.03 -10.76
C GLY A 40 5.51 8.90 -9.34
N TYR A 41 4.80 9.47 -8.38
CA TYR A 41 5.24 9.53 -6.99
C TYR A 41 5.60 8.14 -6.43
N TYR A 42 4.70 7.15 -6.55
CA TYR A 42 4.91 5.84 -5.95
C TYR A 42 5.99 5.01 -6.66
N PRO A 43 6.03 4.89 -8.00
CA PRO A 43 7.09 4.16 -8.69
C PRO A 43 8.47 4.78 -8.45
N THR A 44 8.58 6.10 -8.49
CA THR A 44 9.87 6.79 -8.30
C THR A 44 10.44 6.54 -6.90
N ARG A 45 9.64 6.70 -5.85
CA ARG A 45 10.05 6.46 -4.46
C ARG A 45 10.41 5.00 -4.19
N ARG A 46 9.76 4.05 -4.87
CA ARG A 46 10.14 2.63 -4.81
C ARG A 46 11.48 2.36 -5.48
N ARG A 47 11.80 3.03 -6.60
CA ARG A 47 13.04 2.82 -7.36
C ARG A 47 14.26 3.49 -6.70
N THR A 48 14.07 4.63 -6.05
CA THR A 48 15.17 5.35 -5.39
C THR A 48 15.33 4.88 -3.95
N SER A 49 16.44 4.21 -3.62
CA SER A 49 16.77 3.72 -2.27
C SER A 49 16.88 4.80 -1.19
N ALA A 50 16.76 6.08 -1.54
CA ALA A 50 16.93 7.21 -0.62
C ALA A 50 15.67 7.55 0.21
N SER A 51 14.49 7.01 -0.11
CA SER A 51 13.27 7.16 0.72
C SER A 51 12.19 6.18 0.26
N LYS A 52 11.90 5.15 1.09
CA LYS A 52 10.60 4.47 0.99
C LYS A 52 9.53 5.52 1.30
N PRO A 53 8.38 5.55 0.62
CA PRO A 53 7.37 6.59 0.90
C PRO A 53 6.82 6.53 2.34
N ILE A 54 6.93 5.37 3.00
CA ILE A 54 6.44 5.12 4.35
C ILE A 54 7.62 4.90 5.32
N GLY A 55 7.54 5.49 6.51
CA GLY A 55 8.45 5.22 7.63
C GLY A 55 9.33 6.41 8.02
N THR A 56 10.34 6.17 8.85
CA THR A 56 11.24 7.22 9.40
C THR A 56 11.98 8.01 8.32
N ASP A 57 12.35 7.34 7.23
CA ASP A 57 13.02 7.94 6.07
C ASP A 57 12.03 8.23 4.92
N GLY A 58 10.73 8.19 5.21
CA GLY A 58 9.66 8.38 4.24
C GLY A 58 8.93 9.70 4.38
N ASP A 59 8.00 9.94 3.46
CA ASP A 59 7.22 11.18 3.43
C ASP A 59 6.07 11.14 4.46
N TYR A 60 5.68 9.96 4.95
CA TYR A 60 4.61 9.79 5.95
C TYR A 60 4.74 8.48 6.74
N PHE A 61 4.02 8.41 7.88
CA PHE A 61 3.83 7.18 8.66
C PHE A 61 2.45 6.57 8.39
N THR A 62 2.35 5.25 8.57
CA THR A 62 1.08 4.51 8.62
C THR A 62 0.93 3.81 9.96
N SER A 63 -0.31 3.48 10.37
CA SER A 63 -0.57 2.84 11.68
C SER A 63 0.27 1.59 11.95
N PRO A 64 0.48 0.66 10.98
CA PRO A 64 1.36 -0.50 11.19
C PRO A 64 2.81 -0.10 11.49
N THR A 65 3.30 1.00 10.92
CA THR A 65 4.68 1.46 11.11
C THR A 65 4.92 2.24 12.41
N THR A 66 3.86 2.56 13.15
CA THR A 66 3.99 3.30 14.42
C THR A 66 4.25 2.38 15.60
N HIS A 67 3.57 1.24 15.69
CA HIS A 67 3.77 0.25 16.77
C HIS A 67 3.14 -1.10 16.41
N PRO A 68 3.76 -2.25 16.77
CA PRO A 68 3.21 -3.59 16.53
C PRO A 68 1.83 -3.89 17.15
N VAL A 69 1.34 -3.01 18.05
CA VAL A 69 0.05 -3.19 18.72
C VAL A 69 -1.09 -3.11 17.73
N PHE A 70 -0.92 -2.37 16.63
CA PHE A 70 -1.91 -2.29 15.59
C PHE A 70 -2.14 -3.66 14.91
N GLY A 71 -1.06 -4.40 14.62
CA GLY A 71 -1.15 -5.76 14.11
C GLY A 71 -1.74 -6.74 15.13
N ALA A 72 -1.38 -6.62 16.40
CA ALA A 72 -1.95 -7.43 17.47
C ALA A 72 -3.48 -7.27 17.61
N LEU A 73 -3.97 -6.02 17.59
CA LEU A 73 -5.41 -5.74 17.65
C LEU A 73 -6.15 -6.31 16.44
N LEU A 74 -5.55 -6.23 15.25
CA LEU A 74 -6.12 -6.84 14.05
C LEU A 74 -6.11 -8.37 14.12
N ALA A 75 -5.07 -9.00 14.68
CA ALA A 75 -5.05 -10.44 14.89
C ALA A 75 -6.20 -10.91 15.81
N LEU A 76 -6.50 -10.15 16.86
CA LEU A 76 -7.65 -10.40 17.73
C LEU A 76 -8.98 -10.27 16.97
N GLN A 77 -9.14 -9.20 16.19
CA GLN A 77 -10.35 -9.00 15.38
C GLN A 77 -10.54 -10.10 14.34
N LEU A 78 -9.47 -10.54 13.70
CA LEU A 78 -9.51 -11.62 12.70
C LEU A 78 -9.87 -12.97 13.35
N ARG A 79 -9.36 -13.25 14.55
CA ARG A 79 -9.78 -14.44 15.32
C ARG A 79 -11.24 -14.38 15.70
N GLU A 80 -11.75 -13.23 16.13
CA GLU A 80 -13.17 -13.06 16.43
C GLU A 80 -14.02 -13.36 15.19
N MET A 81 -13.65 -12.83 14.03
CA MET A 81 -14.33 -13.12 12.76
C MET A 81 -14.28 -14.62 12.41
N TRP A 82 -13.14 -15.27 12.62
CA TRP A 82 -12.98 -16.71 12.40
C TRP A 82 -13.91 -17.54 13.29
N LEU A 83 -14.01 -17.20 14.59
CA LEU A 83 -14.94 -17.85 15.53
C LEU A 83 -16.40 -17.66 15.11
N LEU A 84 -16.76 -16.46 14.65
CA LEU A 84 -18.11 -16.15 14.16
C LEU A 84 -18.48 -16.90 12.87
N LEU A 85 -17.49 -17.42 12.14
CA LEU A 85 -17.68 -18.26 10.96
C LEU A 85 -17.64 -19.77 11.28
N ASP A 86 -17.88 -20.12 12.54
CA ASP A 86 -17.84 -21.50 13.05
C ASP A 86 -16.46 -22.17 12.89
N SER A 87 -15.40 -21.37 13.04
CA SER A 87 -14.02 -21.85 13.12
C SER A 87 -13.60 -22.73 11.93
N PRO A 88 -13.69 -22.24 10.67
CA PRO A 88 -13.34 -23.03 9.50
C PRO A 88 -11.87 -23.51 9.58
N SER A 89 -11.58 -24.66 8.95
CA SER A 89 -10.22 -25.23 8.91
C SER A 89 -9.22 -24.35 8.18
N GLU A 90 -9.69 -23.37 7.42
CA GLU A 90 -8.90 -22.41 6.67
C GLU A 90 -9.54 -21.03 6.72
N PHE A 91 -8.74 -20.00 7.00
CA PHE A 91 -9.18 -18.62 7.08
C PHE A 91 -8.23 -17.71 6.29
N THR A 92 -8.68 -17.21 5.14
CA THR A 92 -7.84 -16.39 4.26
C THR A 92 -7.97 -14.91 4.59
N VAL A 93 -6.83 -14.26 4.85
CA VAL A 93 -6.70 -12.81 5.02
C VAL A 93 -6.06 -12.23 3.76
N VAL A 94 -6.75 -11.28 3.11
CA VAL A 94 -6.26 -10.60 1.92
C VAL A 94 -5.93 -9.14 2.27
N GLU A 95 -4.66 -8.78 2.16
CA GLU A 95 -4.21 -7.40 2.39
C GLU A 95 -3.95 -6.69 1.06
N MET A 96 -4.79 -5.72 0.76
CA MET A 96 -4.67 -4.88 -0.43
C MET A 96 -3.68 -3.76 -0.18
N GLY A 97 -2.64 -3.67 -1.02
CA GLY A 97 -1.61 -2.64 -0.86
C GLY A 97 -0.74 -2.87 0.37
N ALA A 98 -0.29 -4.12 0.57
CA ALA A 98 0.40 -4.62 1.77
C ALA A 98 1.74 -3.96 2.15
N GLY A 99 2.08 -2.81 1.55
CA GLY A 99 3.27 -2.03 1.86
C GLY A 99 4.55 -2.86 1.79
N ASP A 100 5.37 -2.75 2.83
CA ASP A 100 6.57 -3.56 3.03
C ASP A 100 6.31 -4.87 3.81
N GLY A 101 5.05 -5.14 4.15
CA GLY A 101 4.63 -6.35 4.85
C GLY A 101 4.71 -6.27 6.37
N THR A 102 5.01 -5.11 6.96
CA THR A 102 5.05 -4.92 8.42
C THR A 102 3.77 -5.41 9.09
N LEU A 103 2.61 -5.00 8.58
CA LEU A 103 1.31 -5.37 9.15
C LEU A 103 1.10 -6.89 9.20
N ARG A 104 1.35 -7.58 8.08
CA ARG A 104 1.27 -9.05 8.03
C ARG A 104 2.18 -9.70 9.06
N SER A 105 3.41 -9.21 9.21
CA SER A 105 4.36 -9.79 10.16
C SER A 105 3.84 -9.66 11.59
N ASP A 106 3.38 -8.47 11.97
CA ASP A 106 2.83 -8.22 13.31
C ASP A 106 1.60 -9.08 13.60
N ILE A 107 0.68 -9.22 12.63
CA ILE A 107 -0.51 -10.07 12.76
C ILE A 107 -0.12 -11.54 12.96
N LEU A 108 0.77 -12.07 12.12
CA LEU A 108 1.15 -13.48 12.16
C LEU A 108 1.97 -13.82 13.40
N GLU A 109 2.85 -12.92 13.84
CA GLU A 109 3.64 -13.10 15.06
C GLU A 109 2.73 -13.14 16.29
N TYR A 110 1.83 -12.16 16.43
CA TYR A 110 0.88 -12.14 17.55
C TYR A 110 -0.04 -13.36 17.54
N ALA A 111 -0.56 -13.76 16.38
CA ALA A 111 -1.40 -14.95 16.27
C ALA A 111 -0.65 -16.21 16.71
N GLN A 112 0.60 -16.39 16.27
CA GLN A 112 1.41 -17.55 16.65
C GLN A 112 1.69 -17.63 18.16
N GLN A 113 1.87 -16.49 18.82
CA GLN A 113 2.21 -16.44 20.25
C GLN A 113 0.96 -16.57 21.13
N GLU A 114 -0.12 -15.85 20.80
CA GLU A 114 -1.26 -15.65 21.70
C GLU A 114 -2.55 -16.37 21.26
N LEU A 115 -2.64 -16.79 19.98
CA LEU A 115 -3.86 -17.33 19.36
C LEU A 115 -3.60 -18.64 18.58
N PRO A 116 -3.03 -19.69 19.22
CA PRO A 116 -2.54 -20.87 18.50
C PRO A 116 -3.63 -21.68 17.78
N ASP A 117 -4.87 -21.64 18.28
CA ASP A 117 -6.04 -22.25 17.65
C ASP A 117 -6.36 -21.63 16.29
N PHE A 118 -6.25 -20.31 16.22
CA PHE A 118 -6.48 -19.54 15.01
C PHE A 118 -5.26 -19.57 14.08
N ALA A 119 -4.05 -19.44 14.62
CA ALA A 119 -2.81 -19.28 13.87
C ALA A 119 -2.57 -20.39 12.82
N VAL A 120 -2.96 -21.63 13.13
CA VAL A 120 -2.80 -22.77 12.23
C VAL A 120 -3.75 -22.75 11.01
N THR A 121 -4.79 -21.91 11.06
CA THR A 121 -5.80 -21.80 9.99
C THR A 121 -5.53 -20.65 9.04
N ILE A 122 -4.71 -19.67 9.44
CA ILE A 122 -4.53 -18.41 8.70
C ILE A 122 -3.75 -18.66 7.41
N ARG A 123 -4.35 -18.26 6.29
CA ARG A 123 -3.65 -18.06 5.01
C ARG A 123 -3.60 -16.59 4.66
N TYR A 124 -2.40 -16.02 4.64
CA TYR A 124 -2.23 -14.59 4.41
C TYR A 124 -1.79 -14.33 2.96
N SER A 125 -2.66 -13.70 2.17
CA SER A 125 -2.40 -13.28 0.80
C SER A 125 -2.10 -11.79 0.74
N ARG A 126 -1.03 -11.42 0.03
CA ARG A 126 -0.66 -10.04 -0.22
C ARG A 126 -1.01 -9.68 -1.66
N GLN A 127 -1.93 -8.76 -1.83
CA GLN A 127 -2.28 -8.25 -3.16
C GLN A 127 -1.57 -6.92 -3.38
N ILE A 128 -0.56 -6.93 -4.25
CA ILE A 128 0.12 -5.73 -4.73
C ILE A 128 -0.57 -5.34 -6.03
N TRP A 129 -1.05 -4.09 -6.12
CA TRP A 129 -1.60 -3.58 -7.37
C TRP A 129 -0.51 -3.56 -8.44
N PHE A 130 -0.64 -4.45 -9.43
CA PHE A 130 0.00 -4.29 -10.72
C PHE A 130 -1.03 -3.61 -11.62
N HIS A 131 -0.79 -2.36 -12.02
CA HIS A 131 -1.45 -1.84 -13.21
C HIS A 131 -1.01 -2.71 -14.39
N HIS A 132 -1.79 -3.74 -14.71
CA HIS A 132 -1.84 -4.19 -16.09
C HIS A 132 -2.45 -3.04 -16.89
N GLN A 133 -1.69 -2.63 -17.90
CA GLN A 133 -1.94 -1.51 -18.77
C GLN A 133 -3.38 -1.52 -19.31
N ILE A 134 -3.98 -0.34 -19.36
CA ILE A 134 -4.97 0.01 -20.39
C ILE A 134 -4.19 0.72 -21.50
#